data_AF-A0A915ICN8-F1
#
_entry.id   AF-A0A915ICN8-F1
#
_cell.length_a   1.000
_cell.length_b   1.000
_cell.length_c   1.000
_cell.angle_alpha   90.00
_cell.angle_beta   90.00
_cell.angle_gamma   90.00
#
_symmetry.space_group_name_H-M   'P 1'
#
loop_
_entity.id
_entity.type
_entity.pdbx_description
1 polymer ?
#
loop_
_entity_poly.entity_id
_entity_poly.type
_entity_poly.pdbx_seq_one_letter_code
_entity_poly.pdbx_strand_id
1 'polypeptide(L)'
;MTNESWHHDPDDFLGMAHFVEHMLFLGSTKFHEHDPYPGHSYYEDFLNTNGGFSNAYTGSENTGYYYWITTNHFLEALDIFAHTLISPIFNETFIKREVAAVNSEYMLGVQDDANRFSRVFASLTDHRHPFHRFSVGSTETLLSGDRQKKLRQKTVEFFRTRYSSDLMNLVVVDKRSLDDLQLKVAPLFSQIRRVPNASASAKIEGYPFATKSFLGKKIAIQSLIQASELAINFHIPSHYSVFEEKKAFDYVQSFFIDTSKNTCTI
;
A
#
# COMPACT_ATOMS: atom_id res chain seq x y z
N MET A 1 3.41 9.18 -1.36
CA MET A 1 3.77 7.74 -1.45
C MET A 1 4.97 7.50 -0.55
N THR A 2 5.01 6.36 0.12
CA THR A 2 6.17 5.86 0.86
C THR A 2 6.60 4.51 0.28
N ASN A 3 7.88 4.15 0.35
CA ASN A 3 8.38 2.83 -0.10
C ASN A 3 8.14 1.70 0.92
N GLU A 4 7.24 1.93 1.87
CA GLU A 4 6.84 0.94 2.86
C GLU A 4 5.66 0.13 2.34
N SER A 5 5.58 -1.14 2.70
CA SER A 5 4.69 -2.09 2.05
C SER A 5 4.48 -3.35 2.88
N TRP A 6 3.58 -4.22 2.45
CA TRP A 6 3.34 -5.51 3.11
C TRP A 6 4.54 -6.48 3.05
N HIS A 7 5.54 -6.23 2.19
CA HIS A 7 6.80 -6.98 2.25
C HIS A 7 7.54 -6.78 3.59
N HIS A 8 7.30 -5.64 4.25
CA HIS A 8 7.98 -5.23 5.48
C HIS A 8 7.21 -5.58 6.76
N ASP A 9 6.05 -6.24 6.64
CA ASP A 9 5.24 -6.62 7.79
C ASP A 9 6.05 -7.41 8.82
N PRO A 10 5.77 -7.27 10.13
CA PRO A 10 6.29 -8.20 11.12
C PRO A 10 5.72 -9.61 10.91
N ASP A 11 6.51 -10.65 11.15
CA ASP A 11 6.04 -12.05 11.00
C ASP A 11 4.86 -12.39 11.92
N ASP A 12 4.80 -11.74 13.08
CA ASP A 12 3.73 -11.86 14.06
C ASP A 12 2.54 -10.92 13.77
N PHE A 13 2.56 -10.13 12.69
CA PHE A 13 1.49 -9.22 12.28
C PHE A 13 1.43 -9.03 10.75
N LEU A 14 1.05 -10.08 10.03
CA LEU A 14 0.81 -9.99 8.58
C LEU A 14 -0.41 -9.08 8.29
N GLY A 15 -0.27 -8.16 7.34
CA GLY A 15 -1.19 -7.06 7.08
C GLY A 15 -0.91 -5.78 7.88
N MET A 16 0.24 -5.67 8.55
CA MET A 16 0.55 -4.49 9.37
C MET A 16 0.67 -3.21 8.55
N ALA A 17 1.33 -3.23 7.39
CA ALA A 17 1.46 -2.06 6.52
C ALA A 17 0.08 -1.52 6.09
N HIS A 18 -0.80 -2.43 5.67
CA HIS A 18 -2.18 -2.13 5.31
C HIS A 18 -2.99 -1.63 6.52
N PHE A 19 -2.81 -2.24 7.69
CA PHE A 19 -3.47 -1.76 8.90
C PHE A 19 -2.98 -0.36 9.33
N VAL A 20 -1.68 -0.06 9.18
CA VAL A 20 -1.15 1.30 9.41
C VAL A 20 -1.79 2.28 8.44
N GLU A 21 -1.97 1.91 7.17
CA GLU A 21 -2.65 2.73 6.17
C GLU A 21 -4.03 3.19 6.64
N HIS A 22 -4.89 2.26 7.08
CA HIS A 22 -6.19 2.59 7.66
C HIS A 22 -6.06 3.53 8.86
N MET A 23 -5.17 3.20 9.78
CA MET A 23 -5.06 3.91 11.04
C MET A 23 -4.53 5.35 10.89
N LEU A 24 -3.80 5.68 9.82
CA LEU A 24 -3.31 7.04 9.61
C LEU A 24 -4.43 8.04 9.32
N PHE A 25 -5.54 7.61 8.72
CA PHE A 25 -6.68 8.51 8.50
C PHE A 25 -7.41 8.89 9.80
N LEU A 26 -7.15 8.23 10.91
CA LEU A 26 -7.95 8.29 12.15
C LEU A 26 -7.39 9.28 13.18
N GLY A 27 -6.74 10.32 12.69
CA GLY A 27 -6.40 11.49 13.49
C GLY A 27 -4.92 11.61 13.86
N SER A 28 -4.59 12.83 14.28
CA SER A 28 -3.25 13.25 14.65
C SER A 28 -3.28 14.09 15.92
N THR A 29 -2.15 14.20 16.61
CA THR A 29 -2.07 14.97 17.86
C THR A 29 -2.46 16.43 17.69
N LYS A 30 -2.28 17.03 16.51
CA LYS A 30 -2.67 18.43 16.26
C LYS A 30 -4.18 18.61 16.13
N PHE A 31 -4.88 17.63 15.55
CA PHE A 31 -6.29 17.77 15.20
C PHE A 31 -7.25 16.91 16.07
N HIS A 32 -6.74 16.25 17.10
CA HIS A 32 -7.50 15.33 17.94
C HIS A 32 -8.71 15.93 18.67
N GLU A 33 -8.67 17.23 19.00
CA GLU A 33 -9.81 17.92 19.64
C GLU A 33 -10.98 18.13 18.66
N HIS A 34 -10.72 18.02 17.36
CA HIS A 34 -11.74 18.14 16.31
C HIS A 34 -12.42 16.82 15.98
N ASP A 35 -12.02 15.71 16.62
CA ASP A 35 -12.74 14.44 16.53
C ASP A 35 -13.93 14.49 17.51
N PRO A 36 -15.16 14.76 17.04
CA PRO A 36 -16.32 15.06 17.89
C PRO A 36 -16.79 13.85 18.71
N TYR A 37 -16.38 12.63 18.34
CA TYR A 37 -16.69 11.40 19.07
C TYR A 37 -15.70 10.26 18.75
N PRO A 38 -15.56 9.27 19.65
CA PRO A 38 -14.75 8.07 19.38
C PRO A 38 -15.26 7.35 18.12
N GLY A 39 -14.36 6.99 17.20
CA GLY A 39 -14.76 6.41 15.92
C GLY A 39 -14.82 7.42 14.76
N HIS A 40 -14.57 8.71 14.98
CA HIS A 40 -14.62 9.70 13.91
C HIS A 40 -13.24 9.98 13.28
N SER A 41 -13.21 10.26 11.97
CA SER A 41 -12.04 10.87 11.32
C SER A 41 -12.37 12.31 10.95
N TYR A 42 -11.82 13.28 11.69
CA TYR A 42 -11.93 14.70 11.32
C TYR A 42 -11.43 14.97 9.89
N TYR A 43 -10.41 14.24 9.43
CA TYR A 43 -9.87 14.40 8.08
C TYR A 43 -10.89 14.01 7.00
N GLU A 44 -11.52 12.85 7.13
CA GLU A 44 -12.54 12.39 6.17
C GLU A 44 -13.74 13.36 6.15
N ASP A 45 -14.19 13.80 7.31
CA ASP A 45 -15.28 14.75 7.44
C ASP A 45 -14.97 16.11 6.82
N PHE A 46 -13.75 16.61 7.06
CA PHE A 46 -13.28 17.85 6.46
C PHE A 46 -13.30 17.75 4.92
N LEU A 47 -12.83 16.64 4.36
CA LEU A 47 -12.90 16.44 2.91
C LEU A 47 -14.34 16.36 2.41
N ASN A 48 -15.16 15.50 3.02
CA ASN A 48 -16.55 15.24 2.59
C ASN A 48 -17.41 16.52 2.62
N THR A 49 -17.21 17.38 3.62
CA THR A 49 -17.97 18.64 3.76
C THR A 49 -17.47 19.77 2.87
N ASN A 50 -16.27 19.66 2.31
CA ASN A 50 -15.63 20.70 1.48
C ASN A 50 -15.39 20.26 0.02
N GLY A 51 -16.16 19.27 -0.46
CA GLY A 51 -16.13 18.80 -1.85
C GLY A 51 -14.84 18.07 -2.20
N GLY A 52 -14.29 17.33 -1.25
CA GLY A 52 -13.09 16.52 -1.39
C GLY A 52 -13.35 15.03 -1.20
N PHE A 53 -12.28 14.27 -1.36
CA PHE A 53 -12.23 12.81 -1.19
C PHE A 53 -10.79 12.39 -0.95
N SER A 54 -10.58 11.33 -0.17
CA SER A 54 -9.29 10.69 0.03
C SER A 54 -9.40 9.19 -0.16
N ASN A 55 -8.27 8.58 -0.54
CA ASN A 55 -8.10 7.14 -0.47
C ASN A 55 -6.61 6.79 -0.35
N ALA A 56 -6.32 5.52 -0.14
CA ALA A 56 -4.98 4.99 -0.12
C ALA A 56 -4.92 3.57 -0.70
N TYR A 57 -3.71 3.04 -0.80
CA TYR A 57 -3.47 1.65 -1.12
C TYR A 57 -2.12 1.21 -0.56
N THR A 58 -2.00 -0.06 -0.22
CA THR A 58 -0.75 -0.72 0.16
C THR A 58 -0.40 -1.78 -0.87
N GLY A 59 0.59 -1.46 -1.71
CA GLY A 59 1.19 -2.35 -2.70
C GLY A 59 2.33 -3.20 -2.14
N SER A 60 3.04 -3.91 -3.02
CA SER A 60 4.17 -4.77 -2.65
C SER A 60 5.42 -4.00 -2.24
N GLU A 61 5.61 -2.78 -2.74
CA GLU A 61 6.82 -1.98 -2.50
C GLU A 61 6.50 -0.54 -2.10
N ASN A 62 5.23 -0.19 -1.96
CA ASN A 62 4.81 1.15 -1.58
C ASN A 62 3.45 1.18 -0.89
N THR A 63 3.22 2.28 -0.18
CA THR A 63 1.90 2.70 0.29
C THR A 63 1.65 4.11 -0.25
N GLY A 64 0.54 4.27 -0.96
CA GLY A 64 0.12 5.52 -1.56
C GLY A 64 -1.04 6.12 -0.79
N TYR A 65 -0.96 7.43 -0.51
CA TYR A 65 -2.07 8.21 0.02
C TYR A 65 -2.34 9.35 -0.96
N TYR A 66 -3.60 9.62 -1.24
CA TYR A 66 -3.99 10.68 -2.14
C TYR A 66 -5.34 11.25 -1.76
N TYR A 67 -5.54 12.52 -2.07
CA TYR A 67 -6.82 13.19 -1.90
C TYR A 67 -6.95 14.31 -2.93
N TRP A 68 -8.19 14.75 -3.15
CA TRP A 68 -8.48 16.02 -3.80
C TRP A 68 -9.52 16.78 -3.00
N ILE A 69 -9.55 18.09 -3.17
CA ILE A 69 -10.49 18.98 -2.50
C ILE A 69 -10.63 20.27 -3.32
N THR A 70 -11.72 21.01 -3.08
CA THR A 70 -11.89 22.36 -3.61
C THR A 70 -10.75 23.28 -3.18
N THR A 71 -10.32 24.16 -4.10
CA THR A 71 -9.08 24.95 -3.93
C THR A 71 -9.04 25.84 -2.69
N ASN A 72 -10.21 26.30 -2.22
CA ASN A 72 -10.31 27.19 -1.07
C ASN A 72 -9.91 26.50 0.24
N HIS A 73 -10.09 25.18 0.32
CA HIS A 73 -9.81 24.36 1.50
C HIS A 73 -8.52 23.54 1.36
N PHE A 74 -7.80 23.67 0.24
CA PHE A 74 -6.62 22.86 -0.07
C PHE A 74 -5.53 22.93 0.99
N LEU A 75 -5.19 24.14 1.47
CA LEU A 75 -4.09 24.31 2.44
C LEU A 75 -4.44 23.76 3.82
N GLU A 76 -5.71 23.85 4.21
CA GLU A 76 -6.20 23.30 5.48
C GLU A 76 -6.25 21.77 5.41
N ALA A 77 -6.77 21.20 4.32
CA ALA A 77 -6.71 19.76 4.07
C ALA A 77 -5.26 19.24 4.02
N LEU A 78 -4.34 20.02 3.44
CA LEU A 78 -2.93 19.67 3.38
C LEU A 78 -2.30 19.64 4.78
N ASP A 79 -2.64 20.60 5.64
CA ASP A 79 -2.18 20.65 7.03
C ASP A 79 -2.70 19.44 7.82
N ILE A 80 -4.00 19.13 7.72
CA ILE A 80 -4.59 17.95 8.34
C ILE A 80 -3.91 16.67 7.85
N PHE A 81 -3.77 16.51 6.53
CA PHE A 81 -3.13 15.36 5.90
C PHE A 81 -1.67 15.21 6.33
N ALA A 82 -0.87 16.28 6.31
CA ALA A 82 0.53 16.18 6.72
C ALA A 82 0.66 15.73 8.17
N HIS A 83 -0.24 16.18 9.05
CA HIS A 83 -0.21 15.78 10.46
C HIS A 83 -0.59 14.32 10.71
N THR A 84 -1.32 13.66 9.79
CA THR A 84 -1.46 12.19 9.85
C THR A 84 -0.13 11.48 9.67
N LEU A 85 0.82 12.07 8.94
CA LEU A 85 2.17 11.54 8.72
C LEU A 85 3.23 12.10 9.68
N ILE A 86 2.98 13.24 10.33
CA ILE A 86 3.92 13.84 11.29
C ILE A 86 3.69 13.26 12.70
N SER A 87 2.43 13.19 13.13
CA SER A 87 2.10 12.85 14.51
C SER A 87 0.77 12.07 14.64
N PRO A 88 0.66 10.89 14.01
CA PRO A 88 -0.53 10.04 14.15
C PRO A 88 -0.72 9.55 15.59
N ILE A 89 -1.97 9.42 16.02
CA ILE A 89 -2.32 9.01 17.40
C ILE A 89 -2.39 7.49 17.56
N PHE A 90 -2.77 6.77 16.51
CA PHE A 90 -3.09 5.34 16.55
C PHE A 90 -4.03 5.03 17.72
N ASN A 91 -5.19 5.68 17.75
CA ASN A 91 -6.10 5.62 18.88
C ASN A 91 -6.64 4.19 19.08
N GLU A 92 -6.49 3.67 20.31
CA GLU A 92 -6.83 2.28 20.65
C GLU A 92 -8.31 1.96 20.47
N THR A 93 -9.19 2.96 20.60
CA THR A 93 -10.64 2.79 20.44
C THR A 93 -11.04 2.38 19.03
N PHE A 94 -10.21 2.68 18.03
CA PHE A 94 -10.48 2.38 16.62
C PHE A 94 -9.95 1.01 16.20
N ILE A 95 -8.96 0.46 16.90
CA ILE A 95 -8.22 -0.72 16.46
C ILE A 95 -9.12 -1.89 16.10
N LYS A 96 -10.09 -2.22 16.96
CA LYS A 96 -10.98 -3.36 16.70
C LYS A 96 -11.87 -3.13 15.48
N ARG A 97 -12.33 -1.89 15.29
CA ARG A 97 -13.17 -1.52 14.15
C ARG A 97 -12.37 -1.60 12.86
N GLU A 98 -11.17 -1.05 12.84
CA GLU A 98 -10.32 -1.04 11.64
C GLU A 98 -9.81 -2.43 11.29
N VAL A 99 -9.51 -3.29 12.28
CA VAL A 99 -9.23 -4.71 11.98
C VAL A 99 -10.45 -5.37 11.35
N ALA A 100 -11.67 -5.05 11.79
CA ALA A 100 -12.88 -5.58 11.16
C ALA A 100 -13.07 -5.06 9.72
N ALA A 101 -12.69 -3.81 9.44
CA ALA A 101 -12.69 -3.24 8.09
C ALA A 101 -11.67 -3.97 7.18
N VAL A 102 -10.41 -4.07 7.60
CA VAL A 102 -9.35 -4.84 6.91
C VAL A 102 -9.77 -6.30 6.68
N ASN A 103 -10.38 -6.94 7.69
CA ASN A 103 -10.87 -8.30 7.55
C ASN A 103 -12.02 -8.39 6.53
N SER A 104 -12.89 -7.39 6.46
CA SER A 104 -13.99 -7.35 5.48
C SER A 104 -13.44 -7.23 4.06
N GLU A 105 -12.41 -6.41 3.85
CA GLU A 105 -11.70 -6.31 2.56
C GLU A 105 -11.03 -7.62 2.16
N TYR A 106 -10.38 -8.30 3.12
CA TYR A 106 -9.87 -9.65 2.88
C TYR A 106 -10.98 -10.61 2.45
N MET A 107 -12.12 -10.61 3.14
CA MET A 107 -13.25 -11.50 2.80
C MET A 107 -13.86 -11.17 1.44
N LEU A 108 -13.90 -9.90 1.04
CA LEU A 108 -14.29 -9.48 -0.31
C LEU A 108 -13.29 -10.00 -1.34
N GLY A 109 -11.97 -9.87 -1.09
CA GLY A 109 -10.92 -10.37 -1.96
C GLY A 109 -10.94 -11.90 -2.13
N VAL A 110 -11.42 -12.66 -1.13
CA VAL A 110 -11.61 -14.12 -1.25
C VAL A 110 -12.66 -14.49 -2.30
N GLN A 111 -13.59 -13.58 -2.60
CA GLN A 111 -14.64 -13.76 -3.63
C GLN A 111 -14.22 -13.24 -5.01
N ASP A 112 -13.00 -12.72 -5.16
CA ASP A 112 -12.49 -12.17 -6.41
C ASP A 112 -11.44 -13.11 -7.03
N ASP A 113 -11.69 -13.60 -8.25
CA ASP A 113 -10.81 -14.58 -8.91
C ASP A 113 -9.41 -14.03 -9.22
N ALA A 114 -9.26 -12.73 -9.49
CA ALA A 114 -7.95 -12.11 -9.73
C ALA A 114 -7.08 -12.09 -8.45
N ASN A 115 -7.69 -11.76 -7.31
CA ASN A 115 -7.03 -11.86 -6.01
C ASN A 115 -6.69 -13.30 -5.65
N ARG A 116 -7.61 -14.25 -5.86
CA ARG A 116 -7.37 -15.69 -5.63
C ARG A 116 -6.22 -16.21 -6.49
N PHE A 117 -6.19 -15.85 -7.77
CA PHE A 117 -5.09 -16.16 -8.69
C PHE A 117 -3.76 -15.62 -8.15
N SER A 118 -3.73 -14.33 -7.78
CA SER A 118 -2.54 -13.69 -7.21
C SER A 118 -2.06 -14.38 -5.92
N ARG A 119 -2.98 -14.83 -5.07
CA ARG A 119 -2.66 -15.58 -3.84
C ARG A 119 -2.11 -16.98 -4.12
N VAL A 120 -2.66 -17.69 -5.10
CA VAL A 120 -2.09 -18.98 -5.55
C VAL A 120 -0.70 -18.74 -6.12
N PHE A 121 -0.51 -17.71 -6.94
CA PHE A 121 0.79 -17.41 -7.53
C PHE A 121 1.84 -17.06 -6.47
N ALA A 122 1.48 -16.25 -5.47
CA ALA A 122 2.35 -15.94 -4.32
C ALA A 122 2.68 -17.18 -3.46
N SER A 123 1.73 -18.10 -3.24
CA SER A 123 1.99 -19.31 -2.46
C SER A 123 2.98 -20.27 -3.13
N LEU A 124 3.21 -20.08 -4.44
CA LEU A 124 4.18 -20.82 -5.24
C LEU A 124 5.54 -20.13 -5.31
N THR A 125 5.85 -19.13 -4.49
CA THR A 125 7.20 -18.53 -4.45
C THR A 125 8.07 -19.11 -3.33
N ASP A 126 9.36 -18.78 -3.31
CA ASP A 126 10.23 -19.12 -2.18
C ASP A 126 9.62 -18.57 -0.89
N HIS A 127 9.39 -19.46 0.10
CA HIS A 127 8.78 -19.13 1.39
C HIS A 127 9.59 -18.09 2.20
N ARG A 128 10.87 -17.92 1.89
CA ARG A 128 11.74 -16.89 2.49
C ARG A 128 11.61 -15.54 1.82
N HIS A 129 11.07 -15.48 0.60
CA HIS A 129 10.90 -14.24 -0.12
C HIS A 129 9.63 -13.52 0.36
N PRO A 130 9.66 -12.20 0.62
CA PRO A 130 8.51 -11.46 1.12
C PRO A 130 7.25 -11.56 0.27
N PHE A 131 7.38 -11.71 -1.05
CA PHE A 131 6.27 -11.94 -1.97
C PHE A 131 5.39 -13.16 -1.62
N HIS A 132 5.92 -14.15 -0.89
CA HIS A 132 5.14 -15.32 -0.45
C HIS A 132 4.09 -14.98 0.62
N ARG A 133 4.31 -13.89 1.35
CA ARG A 133 3.60 -13.56 2.59
C ARG A 133 2.16 -13.16 2.33
N PHE A 134 1.33 -13.22 3.37
CA PHE A 134 -0.04 -12.72 3.32
C PHE A 134 -0.03 -11.20 3.51
N SER A 135 -0.62 -10.47 2.55
CA SER A 135 -0.47 -9.02 2.42
C SER A 135 -1.62 -8.19 2.98
N VAL A 136 -2.84 -8.74 2.97
CA VAL A 136 -4.05 -7.97 3.26
C VAL A 136 -4.25 -7.75 4.76
N GLY A 137 -3.98 -8.78 5.56
CA GLY A 137 -4.36 -8.79 6.96
C GLY A 137 -5.78 -9.33 7.19
N SER A 138 -6.03 -9.80 8.39
CA SER A 138 -7.35 -10.30 8.82
C SER A 138 -7.46 -10.22 10.34
N THR A 139 -8.64 -10.53 10.87
CA THR A 139 -8.83 -10.65 12.32
C THR A 139 -7.84 -11.66 12.92
N GLU A 140 -7.54 -12.74 12.20
CA GLU A 140 -6.60 -13.77 12.65
C GLU A 140 -5.17 -13.24 12.70
N THR A 141 -4.72 -12.50 11.69
CA THR A 141 -3.31 -12.06 11.64
C THR A 141 -3.04 -10.79 12.44
N LEU A 142 -4.06 -10.01 12.78
CA LEU A 142 -3.88 -8.74 13.49
C LEU A 142 -4.34 -8.79 14.95
N LEU A 143 -5.38 -9.55 15.28
CA LEU A 143 -6.10 -9.40 16.55
C LEU A 143 -6.32 -10.71 17.34
N SER A 144 -5.92 -11.87 16.81
CA SER A 144 -6.10 -13.15 17.54
C SER A 144 -5.14 -13.32 18.72
N GLY A 145 -5.63 -13.95 19.80
CA GLY A 145 -4.83 -14.30 20.98
C GLY A 145 -4.08 -13.11 21.59
N ASP A 146 -2.78 -13.27 21.83
CA ASP A 146 -1.94 -12.22 22.43
C ASP A 146 -1.63 -11.05 21.49
N ARG A 147 -1.94 -11.16 20.17
CA ARG A 147 -1.75 -10.05 19.22
C ARG A 147 -2.58 -8.84 19.61
N GLN A 148 -3.80 -9.04 20.12
CA GLN A 148 -4.67 -7.96 20.57
C GLN A 148 -4.00 -6.98 21.55
N LYS A 149 -3.21 -7.50 22.50
CA LYS A 149 -2.55 -6.69 23.53
C LYS A 149 -1.36 -5.89 22.99
N LYS A 150 -0.78 -6.34 21.88
CA LYS A 150 0.45 -5.81 21.29
C LYS A 150 0.21 -5.00 20.01
N LEU A 151 -0.95 -5.15 19.38
CA LEU A 151 -1.24 -4.58 18.06
C LEU A 151 -0.94 -3.09 18.01
N ARG A 152 -1.48 -2.29 18.95
CA ARG A 152 -1.21 -0.84 18.99
C ARG A 152 0.29 -0.52 19.06
N GLN A 153 1.00 -1.18 19.97
CA GLN A 153 2.43 -0.97 20.14
C GLN A 153 3.18 -1.31 18.85
N LYS A 154 2.81 -2.40 18.19
CA LYS A 154 3.40 -2.86 16.93
C LYS A 154 3.08 -1.95 15.75
N THR A 155 1.88 -1.39 15.68
CA THR A 155 1.49 -0.35 14.72
C THR A 155 2.35 0.90 14.90
N VAL A 156 2.51 1.38 16.14
CA VAL A 156 3.36 2.53 16.45
C VAL A 156 4.83 2.25 16.14
N GLU A 157 5.32 1.05 16.47
CA GLU A 157 6.69 0.60 16.17
C GLU A 157 6.94 0.55 14.66
N PHE A 158 6.02 -0.05 13.90
CA PHE A 158 6.08 -0.12 12.45
C PHE A 158 6.16 1.28 11.86
N PHE A 159 5.21 2.17 12.18
CA PHE A 159 5.24 3.55 11.72
C PHE A 159 6.56 4.24 12.11
N ARG A 160 7.00 4.06 13.36
CA ARG A 160 8.23 4.70 13.85
C ARG A 160 9.52 4.18 13.22
N THR A 161 9.53 2.99 12.66
CA THR A 161 10.74 2.40 12.06
C THR A 161 10.72 2.48 10.53
N ARG A 162 9.53 2.60 9.94
CA ARG A 162 9.31 2.50 8.50
C ARG A 162 8.96 3.83 7.85
N TYR A 163 8.15 4.67 8.48
CA TYR A 163 7.76 5.96 7.90
C TYR A 163 8.89 6.97 8.10
N SER A 164 9.70 7.12 7.06
CA SER A 164 10.88 7.98 6.99
C SER A 164 10.78 8.95 5.81
N SER A 165 11.16 10.22 6.02
CA SER A 165 11.11 11.23 4.97
C SER A 165 12.00 10.93 3.75
N ASP A 166 13.11 10.21 3.91
CA ASP A 166 13.98 9.80 2.79
C ASP A 166 13.43 8.63 1.96
N LEU A 167 12.26 8.10 2.32
CA LEU A 167 11.49 7.10 1.57
C LEU A 167 10.16 7.63 1.03
N MET A 168 9.89 8.91 1.22
CA MET A 168 8.63 9.53 0.85
C MET A 168 8.77 10.43 -0.38
N ASN A 169 7.78 10.34 -1.24
CA ASN A 169 7.58 11.24 -2.37
C ASN A 169 6.22 11.93 -2.25
N LEU A 170 6.21 13.25 -2.44
CA LEU A 170 5.02 14.09 -2.40
C LEU A 170 4.80 14.78 -3.75
N VAL A 171 3.56 14.78 -4.22
CA VAL A 171 3.16 15.51 -5.43
C VAL A 171 2.10 16.55 -5.07
N VAL A 172 2.53 17.81 -5.23
CA VAL A 172 1.81 19.10 -5.18
C VAL A 172 0.98 19.45 -6.43
N VAL A 173 -0.36 19.40 -6.48
CA VAL A 173 -1.11 20.01 -7.61
C VAL A 173 -2.11 21.05 -7.13
N ASP A 174 -1.91 22.30 -7.51
CA ASP A 174 -2.77 23.43 -7.16
C ASP A 174 -2.58 24.61 -8.14
N LYS A 175 -3.51 25.58 -8.14
CA LYS A 175 -3.44 26.77 -9.01
C LYS A 175 -2.43 27.84 -8.57
N ARG A 176 -1.95 27.79 -7.33
CA ARG A 176 -0.93 28.71 -6.78
C ARG A 176 0.39 28.53 -7.54
N SER A 177 1.24 29.57 -7.52
CA SER A 177 2.56 29.50 -8.15
C SER A 177 3.46 28.48 -7.44
N LEU A 178 4.51 28.03 -8.13
CA LEU A 178 5.50 27.11 -7.55
C LEU A 178 6.16 27.69 -6.30
N ASP A 179 6.50 28.99 -6.32
CA ASP A 179 7.09 29.67 -5.16
C ASP A 179 6.12 29.66 -3.97
N ASP A 180 4.85 29.94 -4.22
CA ASP A 180 3.83 29.99 -3.17
C ASP A 180 3.55 28.60 -2.58
N LEU A 181 3.53 27.57 -3.44
CA LEU A 181 3.44 26.19 -3.00
C LEU A 181 4.67 25.77 -2.20
N GLN A 182 5.88 26.07 -2.66
CA GLN A 182 7.10 25.73 -1.94
C GLN A 182 7.12 26.35 -0.54
N LEU A 183 6.75 27.63 -0.42
CA LEU A 183 6.69 28.33 0.87
C LEU A 183 5.69 27.72 1.85
N LYS A 184 4.57 27.17 1.36
CA LYS A 184 3.52 26.58 2.20
C LYS A 184 3.75 25.09 2.50
N VAL A 185 4.23 24.33 1.52
CA VAL A 185 4.37 22.87 1.60
C VAL A 185 5.68 22.47 2.29
N ALA A 186 6.81 23.12 1.98
CA ALA A 186 8.11 22.69 2.49
C ALA A 186 8.21 22.71 4.04
N PRO A 187 7.77 23.78 4.74
CA PRO A 187 7.83 23.81 6.21
C PRO A 187 6.98 22.71 6.85
N LEU A 188 5.84 22.38 6.23
CA LEU A 188 4.92 21.38 6.73
C LEU A 188 5.54 19.97 6.65
N PHE A 189 5.98 19.55 5.47
CA PHE A 189 6.51 18.19 5.28
C PHE A 189 7.95 18.02 5.77
N SER A 190 8.70 19.10 5.99
CA SER A 190 10.02 19.05 6.66
C SER A 190 9.96 18.54 8.11
N GLN A 191 8.78 18.53 8.72
CA GLN A 191 8.56 17.98 10.06
C GLN A 191 8.55 16.45 10.08
N ILE A 192 8.40 15.79 8.92
CA ILE A 192 8.47 14.33 8.84
C ILE A 192 9.90 13.90 9.13
N ARG A 193 10.06 13.16 10.23
CA ARG A 193 11.37 12.71 10.67
C ARG A 193 12.01 11.76 9.66
N ARG A 194 13.33 11.86 9.56
CA ARG A 194 14.15 10.85 8.91
C ARG A 194 14.47 9.75 9.91
N VAL A 195 14.21 8.50 9.53
CA VAL A 195 14.59 7.31 10.31
C VAL A 195 15.97 6.84 9.84
N PRO A 196 16.95 6.67 10.74
CA PRO A 196 18.26 6.15 10.36
C PRO A 196 18.18 4.79 9.67
N ASN A 197 18.90 4.62 8.56
CA ASN A 197 19.03 3.38 7.78
C ASN A 197 17.73 2.83 7.15
N ALA A 198 16.65 3.62 7.09
CA ALA A 198 15.37 3.17 6.52
C ALA A 198 15.50 2.65 5.08
N SER A 199 16.28 3.34 4.22
CA SER A 199 16.49 2.92 2.83
C SER A 199 17.21 1.60 2.65
N ALA A 200 18.05 1.20 3.61
CA ALA A 200 18.67 -0.13 3.56
C ALA A 200 17.66 -1.21 3.93
N SER A 201 16.81 -0.95 4.94
CA SER A 201 15.77 -1.89 5.40
C SER A 201 14.55 -2.00 4.51
N ALA A 202 14.40 -1.10 3.53
CA ALA A 202 13.33 -1.08 2.55
C ALA A 202 13.66 -1.90 1.28
N LYS A 203 14.92 -2.31 1.09
CA LYS A 203 15.33 -3.08 -0.08
C LYS A 203 14.89 -4.53 0.06
N ILE A 204 14.13 -4.99 -0.93
CA ILE A 204 13.80 -6.40 -1.11
C ILE A 204 14.82 -6.99 -2.08
N GLU A 205 15.62 -7.93 -1.60
CA GLU A 205 16.63 -8.62 -2.40
C GLU A 205 16.16 -10.00 -2.84
N GLY A 206 16.69 -10.42 -3.98
CA GLY A 206 16.46 -11.75 -4.52
C GLY A 206 15.28 -11.82 -5.48
N TYR A 207 15.05 -13.03 -5.96
CA TYR A 207 14.01 -13.32 -6.95
C TYR A 207 12.96 -14.25 -6.33
N PRO A 208 11.67 -13.90 -6.33
CA PRO A 208 10.64 -14.72 -5.67
C PRO A 208 10.56 -16.15 -6.21
N PHE A 209 10.89 -16.35 -7.49
CA PHE A 209 10.84 -17.65 -8.16
C PHE A 209 12.23 -18.27 -8.36
N ALA A 210 13.17 -17.99 -7.46
CA ALA A 210 14.59 -18.38 -7.61
C ALA A 210 14.85 -19.89 -7.65
N THR A 211 13.94 -20.74 -7.14
CA THR A 211 14.17 -22.18 -7.14
C THR A 211 13.70 -22.81 -8.46
N LYS A 212 14.53 -23.70 -9.02
CA LYS A 212 14.20 -24.46 -10.25
C LYS A 212 12.91 -25.29 -10.13
N SER A 213 12.40 -25.50 -8.92
CA SER A 213 11.13 -26.18 -8.68
C SER A 213 9.92 -25.44 -9.26
N PHE A 214 10.04 -24.17 -9.65
CA PHE A 214 8.92 -23.37 -10.15
C PHE A 214 8.77 -23.32 -11.68
N LEU A 215 9.80 -23.70 -12.44
CA LEU A 215 9.74 -23.69 -13.90
C LEU A 215 9.02 -24.92 -14.45
N GLY A 216 8.33 -24.76 -15.59
CA GLY A 216 7.66 -25.86 -16.30
C GLY A 216 6.47 -26.46 -15.55
N LYS A 217 5.85 -25.70 -14.65
CA LYS A 217 4.67 -26.13 -13.90
C LYS A 217 3.39 -25.81 -14.65
N LYS A 218 2.44 -26.75 -14.60
CA LYS A 218 1.04 -26.54 -14.95
C LYS A 218 0.25 -26.41 -13.66
N ILE A 219 -0.41 -25.28 -13.48
CA ILE A 219 -1.23 -24.99 -12.29
C ILE A 219 -2.67 -24.89 -12.78
N ALA A 220 -3.55 -25.70 -12.19
CA ALA A 220 -4.99 -25.62 -12.44
C ALA A 220 -5.64 -24.88 -11.28
N ILE A 221 -6.37 -23.81 -11.58
CA ILE A 221 -7.08 -22.99 -10.59
C ILE A 221 -8.56 -23.04 -10.93
N GLN A 222 -9.37 -23.42 -9.95
CA GLN A 222 -10.83 -23.39 -10.08
C GLN A 222 -11.31 -21.97 -9.80
N SER A 223 -11.85 -21.31 -10.84
CA SER A 223 -12.50 -20.01 -10.71
C SER A 223 -13.87 -20.13 -10.02
N LEU A 224 -14.31 -19.05 -9.41
CA LEU A 224 -15.66 -18.88 -8.87
C LEU A 224 -16.66 -18.56 -9.99
N ILE A 225 -16.25 -17.71 -10.92
CA ILE A 225 -17.05 -17.43 -12.12
C ILE A 225 -16.88 -18.53 -13.17
N GLN A 226 -17.86 -18.69 -14.05
CA GLN A 226 -17.75 -19.60 -15.19
C GLN A 226 -16.91 -18.96 -16.30
N ALA A 227 -15.59 -19.01 -16.13
CA ALA A 227 -14.60 -18.53 -17.09
C ALA A 227 -13.59 -19.63 -17.43
N SER A 228 -12.90 -19.47 -18.55
CA SER A 228 -11.79 -20.33 -18.94
C SER A 228 -10.66 -19.43 -19.42
N GLU A 229 -9.58 -19.40 -18.66
CA GLU A 229 -8.42 -18.57 -18.93
C GLU A 229 -7.16 -19.42 -18.95
N LEU A 230 -6.23 -19.06 -19.84
CA LEU A 230 -4.88 -19.63 -19.90
C LEU A 230 -3.86 -18.51 -19.69
N ALA A 231 -3.13 -18.58 -18.57
CA ALA A 231 -2.01 -17.69 -18.30
C ALA A 231 -0.68 -18.43 -18.49
N ILE A 232 0.19 -17.89 -19.35
CA ILE A 232 1.57 -18.37 -19.53
C ILE A 232 2.50 -17.32 -18.92
N ASN A 233 3.18 -17.69 -17.84
CA ASN A 233 4.02 -16.76 -17.08
C ASN A 233 5.50 -17.02 -17.36
N PHE A 234 6.21 -15.98 -17.82
CA PHE A 234 7.65 -15.99 -17.99
C PHE A 234 8.32 -15.12 -16.93
N HIS A 235 9.30 -15.70 -16.29
CA HIS A 235 10.07 -15.09 -15.21
C HIS A 235 11.26 -14.33 -15.79
N ILE A 236 11.20 -12.99 -15.76
CA ILE A 236 12.28 -12.12 -16.23
C ILE A 236 12.94 -11.37 -15.06
N PRO A 237 14.26 -11.14 -15.08
CA PRO A 237 14.92 -10.28 -14.11
C PRO A 237 14.32 -8.87 -14.12
N SER A 238 14.36 -8.20 -12.97
CA SER A 238 13.96 -6.79 -12.88
C SER A 238 15.02 -5.91 -13.54
N HIS A 239 14.62 -5.18 -14.58
CA HIS A 239 15.44 -4.23 -15.32
C HIS A 239 15.05 -2.77 -15.04
N TYR A 240 14.31 -2.52 -13.95
CA TYR A 240 13.73 -1.21 -13.65
C TYR A 240 14.78 -0.08 -13.48
N SER A 241 16.05 -0.42 -13.25
CA SER A 241 17.15 0.56 -13.15
C SER A 241 17.60 1.13 -14.49
N VAL A 242 17.22 0.54 -15.63
CA VAL A 242 17.64 0.99 -16.96
C VAL A 242 16.40 1.26 -17.82
N PHE A 243 16.01 2.53 -17.94
CA PHE A 243 14.84 2.96 -18.71
C PHE A 243 14.87 2.48 -20.18
N GLU A 244 16.06 2.34 -20.77
CA GLU A 244 16.25 1.83 -22.13
C GLU A 244 15.90 0.34 -22.28
N GLU A 245 16.09 -0.47 -21.23
CA GLU A 245 15.75 -1.90 -21.23
C GLU A 245 14.23 -2.13 -21.16
N LYS A 246 13.44 -1.18 -20.63
CA LYS A 246 11.96 -1.24 -20.70
C LYS A 246 11.47 -1.32 -22.14
N LYS A 247 12.13 -0.61 -23.07
CA LYS A 247 11.76 -0.63 -24.49
C LYS A 247 11.92 -2.02 -25.12
N ALA A 248 12.88 -2.82 -24.64
CA ALA A 248 13.06 -4.18 -25.13
C ALA A 248 11.89 -5.08 -24.72
N PHE A 249 11.40 -4.94 -23.48
CA PHE A 249 10.21 -5.67 -23.02
C PHE A 249 8.95 -5.23 -23.76
N ASP A 250 8.70 -3.91 -23.85
CA ASP A 250 7.53 -3.38 -24.56
C ASP A 250 7.52 -3.83 -26.04
N TYR A 251 8.71 -3.85 -26.66
CA TYR A 251 8.87 -4.36 -28.02
C TYR A 251 8.53 -5.85 -28.13
N VAL A 252 9.03 -6.70 -27.23
CA VAL A 252 8.69 -8.14 -27.22
C VAL A 252 7.20 -8.34 -26.95
N GLN A 253 6.62 -7.63 -25.99
CA GLN A 253 5.19 -7.67 -25.67
C GLN A 253 4.34 -7.28 -26.89
N SER A 254 4.79 -6.32 -27.70
CA SER A 254 4.05 -5.87 -28.88
C SER A 254 3.75 -7.00 -29.87
N PHE A 255 4.61 -8.02 -29.97
CA PHE A 255 4.36 -9.19 -30.82
C PHE A 255 3.27 -10.12 -30.29
N PHE A 256 3.09 -10.19 -28.96
CA PHE A 256 2.08 -11.04 -28.33
C PHE A 256 0.69 -10.40 -28.34
N ILE A 257 0.60 -9.08 -28.49
CA ILE A 257 -0.67 -8.34 -28.56
C ILE A 257 -1.03 -7.90 -29.98
N ASP A 258 -0.18 -8.18 -30.98
CA ASP A 258 -0.46 -7.85 -32.37
C ASP A 258 -1.63 -8.69 -32.91
N THR A 259 -2.62 -8.02 -33.48
CA THR A 259 -3.84 -8.60 -34.06
C THR A 259 -3.85 -8.50 -35.59
N SER A 260 -2.70 -8.20 -36.21
CA SER A 260 -2.54 -8.07 -37.64
C SER A 260 -2.67 -9.40 -38.40
N LYS A 261 -2.75 -9.32 -39.73
CA LYS A 261 -2.90 -10.49 -40.59
C LYS A 261 -1.64 -11.37 -40.46
N ASN A 262 -1.84 -12.65 -40.11
CA ASN A 262 -0.82 -13.67 -39.77
C ASN A 262 -0.42 -13.77 -38.29
N THR A 263 -1.10 -13.07 -37.38
CA THR A 263 -1.00 -13.38 -35.94
C THR A 263 -2.07 -14.39 -35.53
N CYS A 264 -1.76 -15.19 -34.52
CA CYS A 264 -2.69 -16.16 -33.92
C CYS A 264 -3.21 -15.56 -32.62
N THR A 265 -4.48 -15.16 -32.60
CA THR A 265 -5.19 -14.81 -31.38
C THR A 265 -5.54 -16.12 -30.66
N ILE A 266 -4.99 -16.30 -29.45
CA ILE A 266 -5.29 -17.44 -28.56
C ILE A 266 -6.49 -17.07 -27.69
#